data_AF-A0A6S7BJL5-F1
#
_entry.id   AF-A0A6S7BJL5-F1
#
_cell.length_a   1.000
_cell.length_b   1.000
_cell.length_c   1.000
_cell.angle_alpha   90.00
_cell.angle_beta   90.00
_cell.angle_gamma   90.00
#
_symmetry.space_group_name_H-M   'P 1'
#
loop_
_entity.id
_entity.type
_entity.pdbx_description
1 polymer ?
#
loop_
_entity_poly.entity_id
_entity_poly.type
_entity_poly.pdbx_seq_one_letter_code
_entity_poly.pdbx_strand_id
1 'polypeptide(L)'
;MPLIKLAKADIQLGKPLEHAIYTETKQLLLQRGQIINSIELLAKVRQMGAFREEEVERPQGLLMSSKPPASAPRADIEAAEARAGRDDVPFPSLRKGVEAFQLSALTDDEASNAPFRVTYLGVMKDVSIMVTPLTGFPVDALYDGQELSAKMFSGRHIYEFRTFVQRVCTQPFEYLHLHYPSLVREIPVRQHVRVEADVPAKLLSNGLQPQLFDVKLSDISLIGAGATSSAAVFEVGERVKMSFKLRSGGWDRPVLLTTIIRNKREDDGLCRYGLEFVSMPHESRSTIRNYLFETVTQTVIPA
;
A
#
# COMPACT_ATOMS: atom_id res chain seq x y z
N MET A 1 34.42 -10.49 0.12
CA MET A 1 35.27 -9.28 0.13
C MET A 1 36.29 -9.41 1.26
N PRO A 2 37.57 -9.05 1.02
CA PRO A 2 38.62 -9.14 2.03
C PRO A 2 38.47 -8.02 3.09
N LEU A 3 38.83 -8.34 4.33
CA LEU A 3 38.82 -7.41 5.47
C LEU A 3 40.25 -6.95 5.75
N ILE A 4 40.49 -5.64 5.77
CA ILE A 4 41.77 -5.01 6.12
C ILE A 4 41.71 -4.58 7.59
N LYS A 5 42.69 -5.00 8.39
CA LYS A 5 42.83 -4.55 9.78
C LYS A 5 43.19 -3.06 9.82
N LEU A 6 42.37 -2.26 10.49
CA LEU A 6 42.61 -0.82 10.69
C LEU A 6 43.72 -0.60 11.72
N ALA A 7 44.55 0.42 11.51
CA ALA A 7 45.56 0.80 12.48
C ALA A 7 44.91 1.53 13.65
N LYS A 8 45.53 1.47 14.84
CA LYS A 8 44.99 2.11 16.07
C LYS A 8 44.84 3.64 15.94
N ALA A 9 45.50 4.25 14.96
CA ALA A 9 45.49 5.68 14.68
C ALA A 9 44.26 6.14 13.86
N ASP A 10 43.60 5.22 13.15
CA ASP A 10 42.48 5.51 12.23
C ASP A 10 41.15 5.71 12.97
N ILE A 11 41.14 5.39 14.28
CA ILE A 11 39.95 5.45 15.13
C ILE A 11 40.22 6.45 16.26
N GLN A 12 39.63 7.63 16.15
CA GLN A 12 39.83 8.75 17.07
C GLN A 12 38.53 9.10 17.80
N LEU A 13 38.64 9.42 19.08
CA LEU A 13 37.53 9.90 19.90
C LEU A 13 37.04 11.25 19.36
N GLY A 14 35.73 11.42 19.23
CA GLY A 14 35.11 12.69 18.83
C GLY A 14 35.17 13.02 17.35
N LYS A 15 35.82 12.19 16.51
CA LYS A 15 35.79 12.33 15.05
C LYS A 15 34.85 11.31 14.41
N PRO A 16 34.15 11.67 13.32
CA PRO A 16 33.35 10.73 12.56
C PRO A 16 34.25 9.70 11.88
N LEU A 17 33.85 8.43 11.91
CA LEU A 17 34.59 7.34 11.27
C LEU A 17 34.59 7.48 9.75
N GLU A 18 35.75 7.42 9.12
CA GLU A 18 35.89 7.52 7.66
C GLU A 18 35.34 6.29 6.93
N HIS A 19 35.36 5.12 7.59
CA HIS A 19 34.88 3.84 7.07
C HIS A 19 34.05 3.09 8.12
N ALA A 20 33.18 2.19 7.67
CA ALA A 20 32.50 1.26 8.55
C ALA A 20 33.52 0.27 9.16
N ILE A 21 33.34 -0.03 10.44
CA ILE A 21 34.22 -0.94 11.19
C ILE A 21 33.46 -2.23 11.46
N TYR A 22 34.11 -3.35 11.17
CA TYR A 22 33.62 -4.70 11.35
C TYR A 22 34.49 -5.48 12.33
N THR A 23 33.93 -6.53 12.93
CA THR A 23 34.67 -7.59 13.61
C THR A 23 35.39 -8.49 12.60
N GLU A 24 36.29 -9.34 13.10
CA GLU A 24 36.89 -10.43 12.30
C GLU A 24 35.83 -11.37 11.69
N THR A 25 34.69 -11.54 12.37
CA THR A 25 33.54 -12.34 11.93
C THR A 25 32.61 -11.60 10.96
N LYS A 26 33.00 -10.44 10.42
CA LYS A 26 32.22 -9.60 9.47
C LYS A 26 30.92 -9.03 10.04
N GLN A 27 30.80 -8.90 11.37
CA GLN A 27 29.68 -8.19 11.97
C GLN A 27 30.01 -6.70 12.10
N LEU A 28 29.07 -5.85 11.70
CA LEU A 28 29.23 -4.40 11.76
C LEU A 28 29.30 -3.95 13.23
N LEU A 29 30.43 -3.38 13.63
CA LEU A 29 30.62 -2.78 14.95
C LEU A 29 30.17 -1.32 14.97
N LEU A 30 30.59 -0.54 13.97
CA LEU A 30 30.31 0.89 13.88
C LEU A 30 30.13 1.31 12.43
N GLN A 31 29.14 2.17 12.19
CA GLN A 31 28.85 2.69 10.85
C GLN A 31 29.81 3.82 10.46
N ARG A 32 30.06 3.96 9.16
CA ARG A 32 30.74 5.14 8.60
C ARG A 32 30.01 6.41 9.04
N GLY A 33 30.76 7.41 9.46
CA GLY A 33 30.23 8.69 9.95
C GLY A 33 29.83 8.69 11.43
N GLN A 34 29.78 7.54 12.10
CA GLN A 34 29.48 7.47 13.53
C GLN A 34 30.64 8.07 14.34
N ILE A 35 30.32 8.87 15.36
CA ILE A 35 31.32 9.49 16.23
C ILE A 35 31.45 8.66 17.50
N ILE A 36 32.66 8.20 17.81
CA ILE A 36 32.94 7.53 19.08
C ILE A 36 33.12 8.60 20.16
N ASN A 37 32.12 8.75 21.02
CA ASN A 37 32.10 9.75 22.09
C ASN A 37 32.48 9.19 23.48
N SER A 38 32.83 7.90 23.58
CA SER A 38 33.21 7.24 24.84
C SER A 38 34.58 6.56 24.75
N ILE A 39 35.43 6.81 25.75
CA ILE A 39 36.78 6.23 25.87
C ILE A 39 36.68 4.71 26.08
N GLU A 40 35.66 4.24 26.80
CA GLU A 40 35.41 2.81 27.02
C GLU A 40 35.02 2.09 25.72
N LEU A 41 34.19 2.75 24.89
CA LEU A 41 33.81 2.22 23.59
C LEU A 41 35.02 2.14 22.65
N LEU A 42 35.88 3.17 22.65
CA LEU A 42 37.13 3.17 21.90
C LEU A 42 38.07 2.03 22.34
N ALA A 43 38.18 1.78 23.65
CA ALA A 43 38.98 0.69 24.19
C ALA A 43 38.44 -0.68 23.75
N LYS A 44 37.11 -0.89 23.80
CA LYS A 44 36.46 -2.12 23.32
C LYS A 44 36.70 -2.38 21.83
N VAL A 45 36.53 -1.36 20.99
CA VAL A 45 36.77 -1.46 19.53
C VAL A 45 38.24 -1.80 19.24
N ARG A 46 39.18 -1.23 19.99
CA ARG A 46 40.61 -1.55 19.88
C ARG A 46 40.96 -2.97 20.35
N GLN A 47 40.25 -3.49 21.35
CA GLN A 47 40.46 -4.84 21.88
C GLN A 47 39.87 -5.91 20.95
N MET A 48 38.71 -5.66 20.33
CA MET A 48 38.03 -6.60 19.45
C MET A 48 38.68 -6.75 18.05
N GLY A 49 39.61 -5.86 17.71
CA GLY A 49 40.20 -5.79 16.36
C GLY A 49 39.23 -5.14 15.39
N ALA A 50 39.60 -3.98 14.89
CA ALA A 50 38.80 -3.22 13.93
C ALA A 50 39.23 -3.59 12.50
N PHE A 51 38.27 -4.04 11.69
CA PHE A 51 38.49 -4.36 10.29
C PHE A 51 37.64 -3.45 9.41
N ARG A 52 38.19 -2.96 8.30
CA ARG A 52 37.41 -2.33 7.22
C ARG A 52 37.29 -3.30 6.06
N GLU A 53 36.23 -3.17 5.27
CA GLU A 53 36.22 -3.80 3.95
C GLU A 53 37.17 -3.05 3.02
N GLU A 54 37.93 -3.80 2.21
CA GLU A 54 38.73 -3.24 1.13
C GLU A 54 37.78 -2.73 0.04
N GLU A 55 37.64 -1.40 -0.08
CA GLU A 55 37.08 -0.80 -1.28
C GLU A 55 38.06 -1.06 -2.42
N VAL A 56 37.63 -1.85 -3.41
CA VAL A 56 38.37 -1.98 -4.67
C VAL A 56 38.37 -0.59 -5.32
N GLU A 57 39.52 0.08 -5.26
CA GLU A 57 39.80 1.25 -6.07
C GLU A 57 39.60 0.89 -7.53
N ARG A 58 38.53 1.42 -8.13
CA ARG A 58 38.37 1.41 -9.58
C ARG A 58 39.45 2.34 -10.15
N PRO A 59 40.33 1.86 -11.04
CA PRO A 59 41.37 2.70 -11.60
C PRO A 59 40.76 3.88 -12.34
N GLN A 60 41.28 5.08 -12.05
CA GLN A 60 40.95 6.33 -12.71
C GLN A 60 41.37 6.27 -14.18
N GLY A 61 40.40 6.40 -15.09
CA GLY A 61 40.67 6.38 -16.53
C GLY A 61 39.43 6.55 -17.40
N LEU A 62 38.64 7.60 -17.15
CA LEU A 62 37.81 8.42 -18.06
C LEU A 62 36.68 9.05 -17.23
N LEU A 63 36.94 10.23 -16.68
CA LEU A 63 35.89 11.12 -16.21
C LEU A 63 35.19 11.72 -17.44
N MET A 64 34.34 10.95 -18.09
CA MET A 64 33.16 11.53 -18.70
C MET A 64 32.20 11.83 -17.55
N SER A 65 31.83 13.10 -17.41
CA SER A 65 30.78 13.54 -16.50
C SER A 65 29.43 12.95 -16.96
N SER A 66 29.16 11.68 -16.69
CA SER A 66 27.80 11.18 -16.69
C SER A 66 27.19 11.50 -15.33
N LYS A 67 26.57 12.68 -15.31
CA LYS A 67 25.33 12.96 -14.59
C LYS A 67 24.56 11.64 -14.36
N PRO A 68 24.01 11.37 -13.16
CA PRO A 68 23.15 10.19 -12.98
C PRO A 68 22.09 10.21 -14.09
N PRO A 69 21.70 9.08 -14.70
CA PRO A 69 20.72 9.09 -15.76
C PRO A 69 19.46 9.78 -15.23
N ALA A 70 19.31 11.03 -15.64
CA ALA A 70 18.09 11.77 -15.54
C ALA A 70 17.23 11.23 -16.66
N SER A 71 16.30 10.34 -16.34
CA SER A 71 15.17 10.05 -17.22
C SER A 71 14.03 9.40 -16.43
N ALA A 72 13.45 10.16 -15.50
CA ALA A 72 12.13 10.67 -15.82
C ALA A 72 12.37 12.07 -16.42
N PRO A 73 11.68 12.48 -17.49
CA PRO A 73 11.95 13.77 -18.10
C PRO A 73 11.65 14.84 -17.04
N ARG A 74 12.67 15.59 -16.61
CA ARG A 74 12.47 16.70 -15.65
C ARG A 74 11.39 17.66 -16.15
N ALA A 75 11.27 17.80 -17.47
CA ALA A 75 10.21 18.56 -18.12
C ALA A 75 8.80 17.97 -17.90
N ASP A 76 8.65 16.64 -17.86
CA ASP A 76 7.34 16.00 -17.63
C ASP A 76 6.96 15.99 -16.15
N ILE A 77 7.96 15.92 -15.25
CA ILE A 77 7.75 16.10 -13.80
C ILE A 77 7.30 17.54 -13.52
N GLU A 78 8.04 18.54 -14.03
CA GLU A 78 7.69 19.95 -13.86
C GLU A 78 6.35 20.29 -14.57
N ALA A 79 6.04 19.67 -15.71
CA ALA A 79 4.75 19.85 -16.38
C ALA A 79 3.58 19.13 -15.66
N ALA A 80 3.82 17.97 -15.05
CA ALA A 80 2.83 17.27 -14.22
C ALA A 80 2.55 18.03 -12.92
N GLU A 81 3.58 18.59 -12.29
CA GLU A 81 3.47 19.47 -11.11
C GLU A 81 2.86 20.84 -11.46
N ALA A 82 3.14 21.39 -12.64
CA ALA A 82 2.54 22.64 -13.11
C ALA A 82 1.05 22.50 -13.50
N ARG A 83 0.55 21.27 -13.69
CA ARG A 83 -0.88 20.98 -13.85
C ARG A 83 -1.65 20.91 -12.53
N ALA A 84 -1.00 21.24 -11.40
CA ALA A 84 -1.61 21.20 -10.08
C ALA A 84 -2.92 22.00 -10.03
N GLY A 85 -3.99 21.33 -9.62
CA GLY A 85 -5.30 21.95 -9.41
C GLY A 85 -5.30 22.78 -8.12
N ARG A 86 -6.29 23.68 -7.97
CA ARG A 86 -6.46 24.49 -6.75
C ARG A 86 -6.71 23.66 -5.47
N ASP A 87 -6.93 22.36 -5.59
CA ASP A 87 -7.28 21.43 -4.50
C ASP A 87 -6.14 20.46 -4.12
N ASP A 88 -4.94 20.65 -4.66
CA ASP A 88 -3.82 19.73 -4.41
C ASP A 88 -3.12 20.04 -3.07
N VAL A 89 -2.80 18.99 -2.32
CA VAL A 89 -2.16 19.04 -1.00
C VAL A 89 -0.81 18.30 -1.03
N PRO A 90 0.12 18.58 -0.10
CA PRO A 90 1.35 17.80 0.01
C PRO A 90 1.07 16.31 0.27
N PHE A 91 1.92 15.43 -0.26
CA PHE A 91 1.76 13.98 -0.05
C PHE A 91 1.68 13.62 1.45
N PRO A 92 0.69 12.81 1.85
CA PRO A 92 0.35 12.61 3.25
C PRO A 92 1.40 11.78 4.00
N SER A 93 1.46 11.97 5.32
CA SER A 93 2.14 11.02 6.21
C SER A 93 1.31 9.73 6.32
N LEU A 94 1.82 8.62 5.80
CA LEU A 94 1.14 7.32 5.75
C LEU A 94 1.11 6.55 7.09
N ARG A 95 1.02 7.25 8.23
CA ARG A 95 1.05 6.65 9.58
C ARG A 95 -0.08 5.64 9.82
N LYS A 96 -1.21 5.81 9.14
CA LYS A 96 -2.37 4.91 9.21
C LYS A 96 -2.23 3.66 8.31
N GLY A 97 -1.11 3.56 7.59
CA GLY A 97 -0.90 2.55 6.56
C GLY A 97 -1.62 2.88 5.26
N VAL A 98 -1.31 2.11 4.21
CA VAL A 98 -2.00 2.17 2.92
C VAL A 98 -2.97 1.02 2.86
N GLU A 99 -4.23 1.36 2.61
CA GLU A 99 -5.33 0.42 2.60
C GLU A 99 -5.57 -0.16 1.22
N ALA A 100 -5.57 0.68 0.19
CA ALA A 100 -5.61 0.21 -1.19
C ALA A 100 -4.69 1.09 -2.02
N PHE A 101 -4.06 0.48 -3.01
CA PHE A 101 -3.23 1.20 -3.97
C PHE A 101 -3.42 0.57 -5.34
N GLN A 102 -3.82 1.41 -6.28
CA GLN A 102 -4.03 1.06 -7.67
C GLN A 102 -3.21 2.01 -8.55
N LEU A 103 -2.71 1.44 -9.64
CA LEU A 103 -2.02 2.14 -10.70
C LEU A 103 -2.75 1.87 -12.03
N SER A 104 -2.71 2.84 -12.92
CA SER A 104 -3.12 2.69 -14.32
C SER A 104 -2.06 3.32 -15.18
N ALA A 105 -1.61 2.64 -16.23
CA ALA A 105 -0.75 3.27 -17.20
C ALA A 105 -1.48 4.44 -17.87
N LEU A 106 -0.73 5.48 -18.22
CA LEU A 106 -1.22 6.61 -19.00
C LEU A 106 -0.60 6.51 -20.39
N THR A 107 -1.26 5.77 -21.26
CA THR A 107 -0.87 5.56 -22.66
C THR A 107 -2.02 5.92 -23.60
N ASP A 108 -1.74 6.10 -24.89
CA ASP A 108 -2.79 6.35 -25.88
C ASP A 108 -3.66 5.10 -26.16
N ASP A 109 -3.22 3.92 -25.71
CA ASP A 109 -3.95 2.66 -25.83
C ASP A 109 -4.82 2.42 -24.59
N GLU A 110 -6.15 2.50 -24.76
CA GLU A 110 -7.11 2.31 -23.67
C GLU A 110 -7.02 0.92 -23.02
N ALA A 111 -6.63 -0.13 -23.75
CA ALA A 111 -6.48 -1.46 -23.19
C ALA A 111 -5.30 -1.53 -22.19
N SER A 112 -4.22 -0.82 -22.51
CA SER A 112 -3.02 -0.72 -21.66
C SER A 112 -3.24 0.18 -20.43
N ASN A 113 -4.26 1.04 -20.46
CA ASN A 113 -4.65 1.90 -19.33
C ASN A 113 -5.48 1.17 -18.27
N ALA A 114 -5.70 -0.14 -18.45
CA ALA A 114 -6.44 -0.95 -17.52
C ALA A 114 -5.83 -0.85 -16.10
N PRO A 115 -6.67 -0.57 -15.09
CA PRO A 115 -6.23 -0.41 -13.71
C PRO A 115 -5.76 -1.74 -13.11
N PHE A 116 -4.60 -1.71 -12.47
CA PHE A 116 -4.04 -2.84 -11.75
C PHE A 116 -3.67 -2.48 -10.32
N ARG A 117 -3.64 -3.49 -9.45
CA ARG A 117 -3.39 -3.30 -8.02
C ARG A 117 -1.97 -3.57 -7.63
N VAL A 118 -1.53 -2.83 -6.61
CA VAL A 118 -0.23 -3.00 -5.98
C VAL A 118 -0.37 -3.02 -4.46
N THR A 119 0.50 -3.77 -3.80
CA THR A 119 0.70 -3.69 -2.36
C THR A 119 1.76 -2.64 -2.08
N TYR A 120 1.42 -1.69 -1.20
CA TYR A 120 2.38 -0.73 -0.69
C TYR A 120 3.41 -1.39 0.22
N LEU A 121 4.70 -1.17 -0.08
CA LEU A 121 5.82 -1.69 0.70
C LEU A 121 6.42 -0.62 1.61
N GLY A 122 6.51 0.63 1.13
CA GLY A 122 7.14 1.71 1.88
C GLY A 122 7.26 3.00 1.09
N VAL A 123 7.71 4.05 1.77
CA VAL A 123 7.98 5.35 1.16
C VAL A 123 9.26 5.93 1.74
N MET A 124 10.09 6.46 0.87
CA MET A 124 11.19 7.34 1.22
C MET A 124 10.84 8.72 0.69
N LYS A 125 10.61 9.66 1.61
CA LYS A 125 10.15 11.01 1.30
C LYS A 125 11.11 11.67 0.29
N ASP A 126 10.53 12.32 -0.73
CA ASP A 126 11.24 13.03 -1.80
C ASP A 126 12.13 12.13 -2.67
N VAL A 127 12.08 10.80 -2.48
CA VAL A 127 12.89 9.82 -3.21
C VAL A 127 12.01 8.86 -4.01
N SER A 128 11.25 8.00 -3.33
CA SER A 128 10.44 6.98 -4.01
C SER A 128 9.35 6.38 -3.13
N ILE A 129 8.24 5.99 -3.75
CA ILE A 129 7.25 5.08 -3.17
C ILE A 129 7.52 3.66 -3.69
N MET A 130 7.62 2.68 -2.80
CA MET A 130 7.87 1.29 -3.14
C MET A 130 6.58 0.48 -3.11
N VAL A 131 6.31 -0.26 -4.17
CA VAL A 131 5.12 -1.11 -4.28
C VAL A 131 5.44 -2.44 -4.97
N THR A 132 4.66 -3.48 -4.73
CA THR A 132 4.73 -4.74 -5.47
C THR A 132 3.38 -5.03 -6.12
N PRO A 133 3.32 -5.35 -7.42
CA PRO A 133 2.06 -5.71 -8.06
C PRO A 133 1.37 -6.91 -7.39
N LEU A 134 0.05 -6.88 -7.29
CA LEU A 134 -0.69 -8.06 -6.83
C LEU A 134 -0.58 -9.19 -7.84
N THR A 135 -0.58 -10.43 -7.34
CA THR A 135 -0.42 -11.65 -8.11
C THR A 135 -1.31 -11.66 -9.35
N GLY A 136 -0.70 -11.75 -10.54
CA GLY A 136 -1.39 -11.79 -11.83
C GLY A 136 -1.07 -10.63 -12.78
N PHE A 137 -0.53 -9.51 -12.29
CA PHE A 137 -0.06 -8.43 -13.16
C PHE A 137 1.42 -8.67 -13.55
N PRO A 138 1.76 -8.83 -14.84
CA PRO A 138 3.14 -9.06 -15.27
C PRO A 138 3.96 -7.77 -15.10
N VAL A 139 4.96 -7.79 -14.21
CA VAL A 139 5.80 -6.61 -13.95
C VAL A 139 6.58 -6.15 -15.17
N ASP A 140 6.91 -7.09 -16.07
CA ASP A 140 7.54 -6.83 -17.36
C ASP A 140 6.65 -6.04 -18.34
N ALA A 141 5.35 -5.87 -18.04
CA ALA A 141 4.48 -4.96 -18.79
C ALA A 141 4.75 -3.48 -18.49
N LEU A 142 5.56 -3.19 -17.46
CA LEU A 142 5.98 -1.84 -17.10
C LEU A 142 7.44 -1.60 -17.45
N TYR A 143 7.79 -0.35 -17.72
CA TYR A 143 9.16 0.05 -18.02
C TYR A 143 9.56 1.34 -17.28
N ASP A 144 10.87 1.51 -17.05
CA ASP A 144 11.43 2.73 -16.45
C ASP A 144 11.03 3.97 -17.26
N GLY A 145 10.53 4.98 -16.57
CA GLY A 145 10.04 6.24 -17.15
C GLY A 145 8.55 6.22 -17.51
N GLN A 146 7.86 5.08 -17.44
CA GLN A 146 6.43 5.02 -17.76
C GLN A 146 5.59 5.88 -16.81
N GLU A 147 4.75 6.74 -17.37
CA GLU A 147 3.80 7.56 -16.60
C GLU A 147 2.60 6.72 -16.16
N LEU A 148 2.27 6.82 -14.88
CA LEU A 148 1.17 6.12 -14.25
C LEU A 148 0.27 7.13 -13.53
N SER A 149 -1.03 6.89 -13.56
CA SER A 149 -1.95 7.48 -12.57
C SER A 149 -2.07 6.54 -11.38
N ALA A 150 -2.07 7.14 -10.20
CA ALA A 150 -2.10 6.47 -8.92
C ALA A 150 -3.35 6.87 -8.15
N LYS A 151 -4.04 5.88 -7.60
CA LYS A 151 -5.11 6.07 -6.60
C LYS A 151 -4.75 5.30 -5.35
N MET A 152 -4.64 6.01 -4.24
CA MET A 152 -4.22 5.44 -2.96
C MET A 152 -5.25 5.78 -1.88
N PHE A 153 -5.77 4.76 -1.20
CA PHE A 153 -6.62 4.95 -0.03
C PHE A 153 -5.80 4.80 1.24
N SER A 154 -5.81 5.83 2.09
CA SER A 154 -5.18 5.78 3.41
C SER A 154 -6.05 6.49 4.46
N GLY A 155 -6.53 5.73 5.44
CA GLY A 155 -7.32 6.21 6.55
C GLY A 155 -8.70 6.72 6.14
N ARG A 156 -8.81 8.00 5.82
CA ARG A 156 -10.09 8.68 5.56
C ARG A 156 -10.08 9.46 4.24
N HIS A 157 -9.07 9.23 3.40
CA HIS A 157 -8.89 10.00 2.18
C HIS A 157 -8.41 9.08 1.07
N ILE A 158 -8.92 9.33 -0.13
CA ILE A 158 -8.33 8.84 -1.38
C ILE A 158 -7.41 9.94 -1.88
N TYR A 159 -6.19 9.57 -2.20
CA TYR A 159 -5.20 10.44 -2.81
C TYR A 159 -5.03 10.01 -4.26
N GLU A 160 -5.26 10.93 -5.17
CA GLU A 160 -5.05 10.73 -6.60
C GLU A 160 -3.84 11.57 -7.05
N PHE A 161 -2.92 10.95 -7.77
CA PHE A 161 -1.71 11.63 -8.25
C PHE A 161 -1.13 10.95 -9.49
N ARG A 162 -0.24 11.65 -10.19
CA ARG A 162 0.58 11.07 -11.26
C ARG A 162 1.95 10.72 -10.72
N THR A 163 2.54 9.68 -11.27
CA THR A 163 3.89 9.23 -10.93
C THR A 163 4.53 8.59 -12.14
N PHE A 164 5.84 8.38 -12.08
CA PHE A 164 6.58 7.62 -13.08
C PHE A 164 7.21 6.40 -12.43
N VAL A 165 7.36 5.31 -13.19
CA VAL A 165 8.18 4.18 -12.78
C VAL A 165 9.65 4.63 -12.79
N GLN A 166 10.25 4.84 -11.62
CA GLN A 166 11.68 5.16 -11.53
C GLN A 166 12.54 3.93 -11.80
N ARG A 167 12.09 2.78 -11.31
CA ARG A 167 12.78 1.51 -11.52
C ARG A 167 11.82 0.32 -11.40
N VAL A 168 11.90 -0.58 -12.35
CA VAL A 168 11.40 -1.96 -12.24
C VAL A 168 12.47 -2.85 -11.61
N CYS A 169 12.12 -3.54 -10.52
CA CYS A 169 13.01 -4.46 -9.82
C CYS A 169 12.41 -5.87 -9.82
N THR A 170 13.18 -6.88 -10.24
CA THR A 170 12.72 -8.27 -10.33
C THR A 170 13.40 -9.21 -9.32
N GLN A 171 14.38 -8.71 -8.56
CA GLN A 171 15.11 -9.48 -7.55
C GLN A 171 15.13 -8.73 -6.20
N PRO A 172 15.02 -9.43 -5.05
CA PRO A 172 14.79 -10.88 -4.91
C PRO A 172 13.34 -11.31 -5.15
N PHE A 173 12.44 -10.35 -5.37
CA PHE A 173 11.07 -10.52 -5.83
C PHE A 173 10.70 -9.28 -6.68
N GLU A 174 9.52 -9.29 -7.29
CA GLU A 174 9.06 -8.20 -8.16
C GLU A 174 8.51 -7.01 -7.37
N TYR A 175 9.06 -5.82 -7.60
CA TYR A 175 8.58 -4.57 -7.03
C TYR A 175 8.99 -3.37 -7.90
N LEU A 176 8.38 -2.22 -7.62
CA LEU A 176 8.56 -0.97 -8.35
C LEU A 176 9.00 0.12 -7.40
N HIS A 177 9.94 0.95 -7.85
CA HIS A 177 10.11 2.30 -7.33
C HIS A 177 9.30 3.26 -8.19
N LEU A 178 8.37 3.96 -7.55
CA LEU A 178 7.58 5.03 -8.15
C LEU A 178 8.16 6.36 -7.68
N HIS A 179 8.15 7.36 -8.56
CA HIS A 179 8.50 8.73 -8.20
C HIS A 179 7.66 9.23 -7.02
N TYR A 180 8.28 9.96 -6.09
CA TYR A 180 7.56 10.56 -4.97
C TYR A 180 6.79 11.81 -5.47
N PRO A 181 5.46 11.85 -5.37
CA PRO A 181 4.70 13.03 -5.77
C PRO A 181 4.81 14.14 -4.72
N SER A 182 5.18 15.35 -5.14
CA SER A 182 5.24 16.51 -4.23
C SER A 182 3.84 16.95 -3.77
N LEU A 183 2.88 16.88 -4.70
CA LEU A 183 1.48 17.27 -4.52
C LEU A 183 0.57 16.14 -4.98
N VAL A 184 -0.56 15.99 -4.28
CA VAL A 184 -1.60 15.01 -4.57
C VAL A 184 -2.97 15.64 -4.42
N ARG A 185 -3.93 15.16 -5.18
CA ARG A 185 -5.33 15.50 -4.98
C ARG A 185 -5.90 14.70 -3.82
N GLU A 186 -6.40 15.37 -2.78
CA GLU A 186 -7.02 14.71 -1.63
C GLU A 186 -8.55 14.72 -1.75
N ILE A 187 -9.15 13.53 -1.69
CA ILE A 187 -10.60 13.35 -1.73
C ILE A 187 -11.03 12.80 -0.37
N PRO A 188 -11.74 13.59 0.46
CA PRO A 188 -12.21 13.12 1.75
C PRO A 188 -13.26 12.04 1.58
N VAL A 189 -13.03 10.95 2.30
CA VAL A 189 -13.89 9.79 2.33
C VAL A 189 -14.64 9.79 3.66
N ARG A 190 -15.97 9.74 3.64
CA ARG A 190 -16.80 9.70 4.87
C ARG A 190 -16.41 8.49 5.73
N GLN A 191 -16.62 8.58 7.05
CA GLN A 191 -16.17 7.54 8.03
C GLN A 191 -16.52 6.14 7.58
N HIS A 192 -17.69 5.98 6.98
CA HIS A 192 -18.13 4.75 6.36
C HIS A 192 -18.62 5.10 4.96
N VAL A 193 -17.77 4.93 3.94
CA VAL A 193 -18.26 4.87 2.57
C VAL A 193 -19.32 3.79 2.53
N ARG A 194 -20.54 4.19 2.17
CA ARG A 194 -21.57 3.26 1.75
C ARG A 194 -21.67 3.38 0.25
N VAL A 195 -21.36 2.31 -0.44
CA VAL A 195 -21.62 2.21 -1.88
C VAL A 195 -22.95 1.51 -2.04
N GLU A 196 -23.77 1.99 -2.97
CA GLU A 196 -24.95 1.26 -3.38
C GLU A 196 -24.54 -0.10 -3.93
N ALA A 197 -25.32 -1.12 -3.58
CA ALA A 197 -25.03 -2.50 -3.94
C ALA A 197 -26.33 -3.20 -4.37
N ASP A 198 -26.17 -4.16 -5.26
CA ASP A 198 -27.20 -5.13 -5.61
C ASP A 198 -26.59 -6.53 -5.50
N VAL A 199 -26.37 -6.97 -4.26
CA VAL A 199 -25.62 -8.19 -3.96
C VAL A 199 -26.51 -9.20 -3.24
N PRO A 200 -26.75 -10.39 -3.80
CA PRO A 200 -27.44 -11.45 -3.08
C PRO A 200 -26.58 -11.94 -1.91
N ALA A 201 -27.20 -12.07 -0.76
CA ALA A 201 -26.56 -12.51 0.48
C ALA A 201 -27.45 -13.52 1.20
N LYS A 202 -26.86 -14.24 2.15
CA LYS A 202 -27.56 -15.15 3.02
C LYS A 202 -27.31 -14.78 4.48
N LEU A 203 -28.38 -14.75 5.26
CA LEU A 203 -28.34 -14.58 6.71
C LEU A 203 -28.71 -15.91 7.37
N LEU A 204 -27.83 -16.41 8.24
CA LEU A 204 -28.08 -17.58 9.06
C LEU A 204 -28.51 -17.12 10.44
N SER A 205 -29.75 -17.47 10.82
CA SER A 205 -30.30 -17.15 12.14
C SER A 205 -29.53 -17.87 13.25
N ASN A 206 -29.56 -17.28 14.44
CA ASN A 206 -29.03 -17.92 15.63
C ASN A 206 -30.13 -18.75 16.32
N GLY A 207 -29.79 -19.90 16.89
CA GLY A 207 -30.74 -20.72 17.65
C GLY A 207 -30.39 -22.21 17.63
N LEU A 208 -31.24 -23.02 18.26
CA LEU A 208 -31.11 -24.49 18.31
C LEU A 208 -31.29 -25.14 16.93
N GLN A 209 -32.02 -24.48 16.03
CA GLN A 209 -32.24 -24.89 14.64
C GLN A 209 -31.96 -23.69 13.73
N PRO A 210 -30.68 -23.46 13.33
CA PRO A 210 -30.30 -22.36 12.46
C PRO A 210 -31.00 -22.47 11.10
N GLN A 211 -31.61 -21.39 10.64
CA GLN A 211 -32.25 -21.31 9.33
C GLN A 211 -31.55 -20.28 8.46
N LEU A 212 -31.48 -20.58 7.17
CA LEU A 212 -30.82 -19.74 6.18
C LEU A 212 -31.85 -18.94 5.39
N PHE A 213 -31.68 -17.63 5.34
CA PHE A 213 -32.59 -16.71 4.69
C PHE A 213 -31.87 -15.94 3.60
N ASP A 214 -32.46 -15.90 2.41
CA ASP A 214 -31.96 -15.11 1.31
C ASP A 214 -32.36 -13.64 1.50
N VAL A 215 -31.37 -12.75 1.35
CA VAL A 215 -31.55 -11.30 1.41
C VAL A 215 -30.77 -10.65 0.29
N LYS A 216 -31.06 -9.38 0.01
CA LYS A 216 -30.33 -8.58 -0.96
C LYS A 216 -29.71 -7.38 -0.27
N LEU A 217 -28.40 -7.20 -0.40
CA LEU A 217 -27.71 -6.03 0.15
C LEU A 217 -27.99 -4.84 -0.76
N SER A 218 -28.48 -3.74 -0.18
CA SER A 218 -28.78 -2.48 -0.87
C SER A 218 -27.61 -1.49 -0.82
N ASP A 219 -26.80 -1.57 0.22
CA ASP A 219 -25.57 -0.79 0.37
C ASP A 219 -24.55 -1.56 1.21
N ILE A 220 -23.26 -1.28 1.00
CA ILE A 220 -22.17 -1.92 1.73
C ILE A 220 -21.15 -0.87 2.17
N SER A 221 -20.63 -1.03 3.39
CA SER A 221 -19.50 -0.28 3.95
C SER A 221 -18.53 -1.19 4.67
N LEU A 222 -17.42 -0.64 5.19
CA LEU A 222 -16.45 -1.40 5.99
C LEU A 222 -17.02 -1.93 7.31
N ILE A 223 -18.08 -1.30 7.85
CA ILE A 223 -18.60 -1.60 9.19
C ILE A 223 -20.03 -2.14 9.19
N GLY A 224 -20.69 -2.20 8.03
CA GLY A 224 -22.10 -2.54 7.96
C GLY A 224 -22.66 -2.49 6.54
N ALA A 225 -23.92 -2.89 6.42
CA ALA A 225 -24.65 -2.93 5.15
C ALA A 225 -26.14 -2.66 5.36
N GLY A 226 -26.82 -2.14 4.34
CA GLY A 226 -28.26 -2.22 4.21
C GLY A 226 -28.66 -3.53 3.55
N ALA A 227 -29.73 -4.17 4.02
CA ALA A 227 -30.26 -5.39 3.44
C ALA A 227 -31.78 -5.34 3.29
N THR A 228 -32.31 -6.01 2.28
CA THR A 228 -33.74 -6.14 2.04
C THR A 228 -34.15 -7.62 1.95
N SER A 229 -35.35 -7.92 2.44
CA SER A 229 -35.94 -9.25 2.41
C SER A 229 -37.45 -9.14 2.18
N SER A 230 -38.05 -10.15 1.55
CA SER A 230 -39.50 -10.26 1.41
C SER A 230 -40.21 -10.70 2.69
N ALA A 231 -39.46 -11.09 3.73
CA ALA A 231 -40.02 -11.53 5.00
C ALA A 231 -39.38 -10.81 6.20
N ALA A 232 -40.21 -10.58 7.21
CA ALA A 232 -39.82 -10.05 8.52
C ALA A 232 -39.29 -11.20 9.40
N VAL A 233 -38.02 -11.55 9.22
CA VAL A 233 -37.43 -12.75 9.84
C VAL A 233 -36.61 -12.43 11.09
N PHE A 234 -35.94 -11.29 11.12
CA PHE A 234 -34.97 -10.96 12.16
C PHE A 234 -35.46 -9.79 13.02
N GLU A 235 -35.00 -9.76 14.27
CA GLU A 235 -35.31 -8.69 15.22
C GLU A 235 -34.10 -7.80 15.52
N VAL A 236 -34.38 -6.55 15.91
CA VAL A 236 -33.32 -5.60 16.29
C VAL A 236 -32.57 -6.12 17.51
N GLY A 237 -31.24 -6.06 17.44
CA GLY A 237 -30.33 -6.60 18.45
C GLY A 237 -29.91 -8.05 18.20
N GLU A 238 -30.57 -8.76 17.29
CA GLU A 238 -30.20 -10.13 16.94
C GLU A 238 -28.85 -10.16 16.24
N ARG A 239 -28.01 -11.11 16.65
CA ARG A 239 -26.74 -11.41 15.99
C ARG A 239 -26.98 -12.54 15.00
N VAL A 240 -26.46 -12.41 13.78
CA VAL A 240 -26.61 -13.44 12.73
C VAL A 240 -25.30 -13.59 11.95
N LYS A 241 -25.07 -14.77 11.38
CA LYS A 241 -23.95 -14.96 10.45
C LYS A 241 -24.41 -14.57 9.05
N MET A 242 -23.55 -13.88 8.31
CA MET A 242 -23.82 -13.45 6.95
C MET A 242 -22.77 -14.00 5.99
N SER A 243 -23.24 -14.43 4.82
CA SER A 243 -22.39 -14.83 3.70
C SER A 243 -22.85 -14.19 2.40
N PHE A 244 -21.91 -13.75 1.59
CA PHE A 244 -22.15 -13.20 0.25
C PHE A 244 -20.86 -13.26 -0.57
N LYS A 245 -20.93 -12.87 -1.84
CA LYS A 245 -19.76 -12.76 -2.72
C LYS A 245 -19.63 -11.32 -3.21
N LEU A 246 -18.41 -10.82 -3.26
CA LEU A 246 -18.09 -9.53 -3.88
C LEU A 246 -17.09 -9.74 -4.99
N ARG A 247 -17.31 -9.06 -6.11
CA ARG A 247 -16.30 -8.97 -7.17
C ARG A 247 -15.22 -7.99 -6.71
N SER A 248 -14.00 -8.47 -6.58
CA SER A 248 -12.86 -7.67 -6.14
C SER A 248 -11.60 -8.14 -6.86
N GLY A 249 -10.99 -7.24 -7.63
CA GLY A 249 -9.80 -7.53 -8.44
C GLY A 249 -10.07 -8.52 -9.56
N GLY A 250 -11.22 -8.39 -10.24
CA GLY A 250 -11.64 -9.27 -11.34
C GLY A 250 -12.41 -10.52 -10.91
N TRP A 251 -12.24 -10.99 -9.67
CA TRP A 251 -12.76 -12.29 -9.19
C TRP A 251 -13.88 -12.15 -8.15
N ASP A 252 -14.82 -13.10 -8.14
CA ASP A 252 -15.81 -13.26 -7.08
C ASP A 252 -15.18 -13.88 -5.83
N ARG A 253 -15.09 -13.10 -4.77
CA ARG A 253 -14.52 -13.53 -3.49
C ARG A 253 -15.60 -13.70 -2.43
N PRO A 254 -15.60 -14.81 -1.67
CA PRO A 254 -16.55 -15.01 -0.59
C PRO A 254 -16.25 -14.05 0.57
N VAL A 255 -17.31 -13.54 1.17
CA VAL A 255 -17.29 -12.75 2.40
C VAL A 255 -18.11 -13.47 3.44
N LEU A 256 -17.49 -13.77 4.58
CA LEU A 256 -18.09 -14.46 5.72
C LEU A 256 -17.88 -13.62 6.97
N LEU A 257 -18.95 -13.19 7.61
CA LEU A 257 -18.85 -12.33 8.80
C LEU A 257 -20.05 -12.54 9.73
N THR A 258 -19.93 -11.99 10.93
CA THR A 258 -21.03 -11.92 11.89
C THR A 258 -21.53 -10.48 11.98
N THR A 259 -22.84 -10.31 11.95
CA THR A 259 -23.51 -9.00 11.99
C THR A 259 -24.54 -8.92 13.10
N ILE A 260 -24.90 -7.72 13.52
CA ILE A 260 -26.04 -7.44 14.40
C ILE A 260 -27.05 -6.60 13.63
N ILE A 261 -28.34 -6.94 13.76
CA ILE A 261 -29.45 -6.14 13.24
C ILE A 261 -29.59 -4.88 14.11
N ARG A 262 -29.34 -3.70 13.54
CA ARG A 262 -29.42 -2.40 14.25
C ARG A 262 -30.72 -1.66 14.00
N ASN A 263 -31.33 -1.86 12.85
CA ASN A 263 -32.65 -1.33 12.56
C ASN A 263 -33.43 -2.29 11.66
N LYS A 264 -34.76 -2.18 11.74
CA LYS A 264 -35.74 -2.89 10.94
C LYS A 264 -36.80 -1.88 10.52
N ARG A 265 -37.18 -1.86 9.26
CA ARG A 265 -38.30 -1.08 8.72
C ARG A 265 -39.08 -1.94 7.74
N GLU A 266 -40.40 -1.91 7.84
CA GLU A 266 -41.28 -2.59 6.90
C GLU A 266 -41.94 -1.53 6.03
N ASP A 267 -41.83 -1.71 4.72
CA ASP A 267 -42.28 -0.76 3.71
C ASP A 267 -42.88 -1.55 2.54
N ASP A 268 -44.17 -1.40 2.29
CA ASP A 268 -44.91 -2.04 1.20
C ASP A 268 -44.63 -3.56 1.01
N GLY A 269 -44.58 -4.31 2.12
CA GLY A 269 -44.34 -5.76 2.10
C GLY A 269 -42.88 -6.17 1.94
N LEU A 270 -41.95 -5.21 1.92
CA LEU A 270 -40.51 -5.43 1.96
C LEU A 270 -39.95 -5.06 3.33
N CYS A 271 -39.12 -5.93 3.90
CA CYS A 271 -38.40 -5.65 5.13
C CYS A 271 -37.00 -5.14 4.82
N ARG A 272 -36.65 -3.97 5.34
CA ARG A 272 -35.31 -3.39 5.29
C ARG A 272 -34.62 -3.51 6.63
N TYR A 273 -33.37 -3.96 6.61
CA TYR A 273 -32.51 -4.14 7.77
C TYR A 273 -31.24 -3.32 7.66
N GLY A 274 -30.84 -2.70 8.77
CA GLY A 274 -29.52 -2.10 8.95
C GLY A 274 -28.62 -3.07 9.69
N LEU A 275 -27.54 -3.49 9.05
CA LEU A 275 -26.61 -4.51 9.54
C LEU A 275 -25.32 -3.85 10.01
N GLU A 276 -24.83 -4.20 11.20
CA GLU A 276 -23.50 -3.80 11.70
C GLU A 276 -22.58 -5.01 11.82
N PHE A 277 -21.43 -4.96 11.17
CA PHE A 277 -20.43 -6.02 11.19
C PHE A 277 -19.66 -6.01 12.51
N VAL A 278 -19.79 -7.09 13.28
CA VAL A 278 -19.20 -7.20 14.63
C VAL A 278 -18.02 -8.15 14.71
N SER A 279 -17.91 -9.09 13.77
CA SER A 279 -16.75 -9.98 13.66
C SER A 279 -16.53 -10.36 12.22
N MET A 280 -15.31 -10.17 11.74
CA MET A 280 -14.95 -10.31 10.34
C MET A 280 -13.50 -10.80 10.21
N PRO A 281 -13.24 -11.91 9.49
CA PRO A 281 -11.89 -12.33 9.15
C PRO A 281 -11.14 -11.28 8.32
N HIS A 282 -9.81 -11.24 8.44
CA HIS A 282 -8.97 -10.29 7.71
C HIS A 282 -9.17 -10.36 6.19
N GLU A 283 -9.35 -11.56 5.64
CA GLU A 283 -9.62 -11.77 4.22
C GLU A 283 -10.94 -11.12 3.78
N SER A 284 -12.03 -11.34 4.52
CA SER A 284 -13.32 -10.71 4.26
C SER A 284 -13.25 -9.18 4.36
N ARG A 285 -12.47 -8.66 5.32
CA ARG A 285 -12.22 -7.22 5.46
C ARG A 285 -11.47 -6.66 4.26
N SER A 286 -10.44 -7.36 3.82
CA SER A 286 -9.67 -6.99 2.63
C SER A 286 -10.56 -6.97 1.39
N THR A 287 -11.38 -8.00 1.19
CA THR A 287 -12.35 -8.09 0.08
C THR A 287 -13.35 -6.94 0.07
N ILE A 288 -13.99 -6.62 1.21
CA ILE A 288 -14.92 -5.48 1.29
C ILE A 288 -14.19 -4.17 1.01
N ARG A 289 -13.03 -3.94 1.63
CA ARG A 289 -12.24 -2.72 1.43
C ARG A 289 -11.87 -2.51 -0.03
N ASN A 290 -11.46 -3.58 -0.68
CA ASN A 290 -11.11 -3.61 -2.09
C ASN A 290 -12.31 -3.29 -2.98
N TYR A 291 -13.45 -3.93 -2.74
CA TYR A 291 -14.69 -3.64 -3.44
C TYR A 291 -15.13 -2.18 -3.27
N LEU A 292 -15.08 -1.65 -2.05
CA LEU A 292 -15.44 -0.24 -1.79
C LEU A 292 -14.50 0.71 -2.53
N PHE A 293 -13.20 0.41 -2.52
CA PHE A 293 -12.22 1.21 -3.23
C PHE A 293 -12.50 1.24 -4.73
N GLU A 294 -12.63 0.06 -5.37
CA GLU A 294 -12.99 -0.07 -6.80
C GLU A 294 -14.27 0.71 -7.14
N THR A 295 -15.30 0.56 -6.30
CA THR A 295 -16.59 1.21 -6.54
C THR A 295 -16.49 2.73 -6.42
N VAL A 296 -15.78 3.26 -5.42
CA VAL A 296 -15.61 4.71 -5.23
C VAL A 296 -14.73 5.33 -6.32
N THR A 297 -13.71 4.60 -6.77
CA THR A 297 -12.83 5.07 -7.84
C THR A 297 -13.43 4.86 -9.24
N GLN A 298 -14.67 4.34 -9.34
CA GLN A 298 -15.36 3.95 -10.58
C GLN A 298 -14.52 3.02 -11.47
N THR A 299 -13.68 2.23 -10.83
CA THR A 299 -12.70 1.38 -11.48
C THR A 299 -13.24 -0.04 -11.52
N VAL A 300 -13.66 -0.51 -12.69
CA VAL A 300 -13.92 -1.95 -12.91
C VAL A 300 -12.63 -2.58 -13.41
N ILE A 301 -12.02 -3.45 -12.60
CA ILE A 301 -10.87 -4.24 -13.04
C ILE A 301 -11.41 -5.38 -13.92
N PRO A 302 -11.05 -5.44 -15.22
CA PRO A 302 -11.47 -6.56 -16.08
C PRO A 302 -10.94 -7.89 -15.54
N ALA A 303 -11.67 -8.97 -15.85
CA ALA A 303 -11.38 -10.32 -15.37
C ALA A 303 -10.06 -10.86 -15.95
#